data_AF-A0A3C0HGL0-F1
#
_entry.id   AF-A0A3C0HGL0-F1
#
_cell.length_a   1.000
_cell.length_b   1.000
_cell.length_c   1.000
_cell.angle_alpha   90.00
_cell.angle_beta   90.00
_cell.angle_gamma   90.00
#
_symmetry.space_group_name_H-M   'P 1'
#
loop_
_entity.id
_entity.type
_entity.pdbx_description
1 polymer ?
#
loop_
_entity_poly.entity_id
_entity_poly.type
_entity_poly.pdbx_seq_one_letter_code
_entity_poly.pdbx_strand_id
1 'polypeptide(L)'
;MSPASPAVPPRRALVTGASRGLGLEFVRQLLARGDHVIATCRRPEAASGLAALASAYPDRLRVLALAVDDERSRATLPAALRDAEAAGDRVG
;
A
#
# COMPACT_ATOMS: atom_id res chain seq x y z
N MET A 1 -34.09 -14.69 1.05
CA MET A 1 -33.28 -13.53 1.45
C MET A 1 -32.01 -14.09 2.10
N SER A 2 -30.88 -14.08 1.40
CA SER A 2 -29.63 -14.59 1.98
C SER A 2 -29.15 -13.61 3.05
N PRO A 3 -28.62 -14.06 4.20
CA PRO A 3 -28.00 -13.14 5.15
C PRO A 3 -26.82 -12.45 4.47
N ALA A 4 -26.68 -11.14 4.68
CA ALA A 4 -25.48 -10.42 4.28
C ALA A 4 -24.28 -11.13 4.90
N SER A 5 -23.29 -11.55 4.10
CA SER A 5 -22.03 -12.07 4.63
C SER A 5 -21.47 -11.09 5.65
N PRO A 6 -20.85 -11.56 6.75
CA PRO A 6 -20.18 -10.66 7.68
C PRO A 6 -19.20 -9.79 6.87
N ALA A 7 -19.24 -8.47 7.09
CA ALA A 7 -18.30 -7.56 6.45
C ALA A 7 -16.88 -8.06 6.77
N VAL A 8 -16.10 -8.37 5.73
CA VAL A 8 -14.71 -8.81 5.89
C VAL A 8 -13.96 -7.64 6.54
N PRO A 9 -13.31 -7.83 7.70
CA PRO A 9 -12.61 -6.74 8.35
C PRO A 9 -11.45 -6.26 7.45
N PRO A 10 -11.12 -4.96 7.50
CA PRO A 10 -10.05 -4.39 6.68
C PRO A 10 -8.72 -5.08 6.98
N ARG A 11 -7.97 -5.39 5.92
CA ARG A 11 -6.67 -6.06 5.98
C ARG A 11 -5.52 -5.10 5.68
N ARG A 12 -4.30 -5.55 5.93
CA ARG A 12 -3.07 -4.88 5.48
C ARG A 12 -2.46 -5.65 4.31
N ALA A 13 -2.06 -4.93 3.27
CA ALA A 13 -1.45 -5.51 2.07
C ALA A 13 -0.18 -4.77 1.67
N LEU A 14 0.84 -5.54 1.26
CA LEU A 14 2.04 -5.03 0.61
C LEU A 14 1.94 -5.33 -0.89
N VAL A 15 2.01 -4.29 -1.72
CA VAL A 15 1.99 -4.44 -3.19
C VAL A 15 3.33 -3.98 -3.76
N THR A 16 4.06 -4.88 -4.41
CA THR A 16 5.32 -4.54 -5.08
C THR A 16 5.10 -4.22 -6.56
N GLY A 17 5.96 -3.37 -7.14
CA GLY A 17 5.83 -2.96 -8.53
C GLY A 17 4.57 -2.12 -8.80
N ALA A 18 4.15 -1.33 -7.81
CA ALA A 18 2.84 -0.68 -7.78
C ALA A 18 2.72 0.62 -8.58
N SER A 19 3.76 1.06 -9.29
CA SER A 19 3.76 2.38 -9.94
C SER A 19 2.82 2.49 -11.16
N ARG A 20 2.42 1.37 -11.76
CA ARG A 20 1.56 1.31 -12.96
C ARG A 20 0.95 -0.08 -13.16
N GLY A 21 0.10 -0.20 -14.19
CA GLY A 21 -0.46 -1.48 -14.64
C GLY A 21 -1.22 -2.20 -13.51
N LEU A 22 -1.05 -3.52 -13.43
CA LEU A 22 -1.76 -4.37 -12.46
C LEU A 22 -1.43 -4.01 -11.00
N GLY A 23 -0.19 -3.65 -10.70
CA GLY A 23 0.19 -3.27 -9.34
C GLY A 23 -0.58 -2.04 -8.86
N LEU A 24 -0.67 -1.01 -9.70
CA LEU A 24 -1.44 0.20 -9.39
C LEU A 24 -2.94 -0.11 -9.25
N GLU A 25 -3.48 -0.95 -10.13
CA GLU A 25 -4.88 -1.33 -10.10
C GLU A 25 -5.22 -2.15 -8.85
N PHE A 26 -4.33 -3.04 -8.41
CA PHE A 26 -4.50 -3.75 -7.14
C PHE A 26 -4.55 -2.78 -5.97
N VAL A 27 -3.64 -1.79 -5.90
CA VAL A 27 -3.68 -0.76 -4.85
C VAL A 27 -5.04 -0.07 -4.82
N ARG A 28 -5.55 0.34 -5.99
CA ARG A 28 -6.87 0.98 -6.12
C ARG A 28 -8.00 0.10 -5.58
N GLN A 29 -8.06 -1.18 -5.96
CA GLN A 29 -9.11 -2.09 -5.53
C GLN A 29 -9.04 -2.42 -4.04
N LEU A 30 -7.83 -2.61 -3.50
CA LEU A 30 -7.62 -2.86 -2.08
C LEU A 30 -8.08 -1.67 -1.23
N LEU A 31 -7.72 -0.45 -1.65
CA LEU A 31 -8.18 0.78 -0.98
C LEU A 31 -9.69 0.96 -1.07
N ALA A 32 -10.30 0.67 -2.23
CA ALA A 32 -11.76 0.73 -2.41
C ALA A 32 -12.51 -0.29 -1.53
N ARG A 33 -11.91 -1.46 -1.28
CA ARG A 33 -12.43 -2.45 -0.32
C ARG A 33 -12.29 -2.00 1.14
N GLY A 34 -11.45 -1.01 1.40
CA GLY A 34 -11.23 -0.44 2.72
C GLY A 34 -9.96 -0.92 3.41
N ASP A 35 -9.09 -1.66 2.71
CA ASP A 35 -7.82 -2.14 3.25
C ASP A 35 -6.79 -1.02 3.40
N HIS A 36 -5.78 -1.28 4.22
CA HIS A 36 -4.57 -0.47 4.30
C HIS A 36 -3.52 -1.08 3.37
N VAL A 37 -2.88 -0.24 2.57
CA VAL A 37 -1.95 -0.65 1.53
C VAL A 37 -0.61 0.03 1.73
N ILE A 38 0.45 -0.77 1.72
CA ILE A 38 1.81 -0.30 1.51
C ILE A 38 2.15 -0.64 0.06
N ALA A 39 2.23 0.38 -0.79
CA ALA A 39 2.62 0.24 -2.18
C ALA A 39 4.12 0.50 -2.32
N THR A 40 4.83 -0.33 -3.07
CA THR A 40 6.25 -0.13 -3.32
C THR A 40 6.56 -0.01 -4.80
N CYS A 41 7.48 0.90 -5.13
CA CYS A 41 8.00 1.07 -6.47
C CYS A 41 9.41 1.66 -6.44
N ARG A 42 10.15 1.60 -7.55
CA ARG A 42 11.55 2.08 -7.58
C ARG A 42 11.69 3.60 -7.38
N ARG A 43 10.73 4.37 -7.90
CA ARG A 43 10.77 5.84 -7.93
C ARG A 43 9.41 6.42 -7.53
N PRO A 44 9.10 6.49 -6.21
CA PRO A 44 7.83 7.03 -5.71
C PRO A 44 7.50 8.43 -6.25
N GLU A 45 8.50 9.29 -6.36
CA GLU A 45 8.40 10.66 -6.86
C GLU A 45 7.93 10.74 -8.32
N ALA A 46 8.16 9.68 -9.10
CA ALA A 46 7.73 9.58 -10.49
C ALA A 46 6.43 8.78 -10.67
N ALA A 47 5.85 8.24 -9.60
CA ALA A 47 4.67 7.38 -9.65
C ALA A 47 3.38 8.20 -9.48
N SER A 48 3.02 8.99 -10.50
CA SER A 48 1.85 9.90 -10.46
C SER A 48 0.53 9.22 -10.07
N GLY A 49 0.29 7.98 -10.51
CA GLY A 49 -0.89 7.22 -10.12
C GLY A 49 -0.93 6.88 -8.62
N LEU A 50 0.21 6.54 -8.03
CA LEU A 50 0.31 6.31 -6.59
C LEU A 50 0.19 7.61 -5.81
N ALA A 51 0.74 8.72 -6.32
CA ALA A 51 0.57 10.04 -5.70
C ALA A 51 -0.90 10.47 -5.66
N ALA A 52 -1.65 10.26 -6.75
CA ALA A 52 -3.08 10.54 -6.79
C ALA A 52 -3.87 9.68 -5.78
N LEU A 53 -3.57 8.37 -5.70
CA LEU A 53 -4.22 7.50 -4.71
C LEU A 53 -3.84 7.87 -3.27
N ALA A 54 -2.60 8.27 -3.01
CA ALA A 54 -2.16 8.65 -1.67
C ALA A 54 -2.88 9.92 -1.20
N SER A 55 -3.13 10.86 -2.12
CA SER A 55 -3.96 12.03 -1.84
C SER A 55 -5.43 11.69 -1.57
N ALA A 56 -5.97 10.65 -2.24
CA ALA A 56 -7.36 10.22 -2.04
C ALA A 56 -7.55 9.36 -0.78
N TYR A 57 -6.50 8.68 -0.31
CA TYR A 57 -6.52 7.75 0.82
C TYR A 57 -5.35 7.99 1.79
N PRO A 58 -5.21 9.19 2.38
CA PRO A 58 -4.02 9.58 3.15
C PRO A 58 -3.73 8.68 4.35
N ASP A 59 -4.76 8.13 5.00
CA ASP A 59 -4.61 7.27 6.19
C ASP A 59 -4.46 5.77 5.85
N ARG A 60 -4.69 5.40 4.59
CA ARG A 60 -4.76 4.00 4.14
C ARG A 60 -3.73 3.62 3.10
N LEU A 61 -3.05 4.57 2.47
CA LEU A 61 -1.98 4.30 1.52
C LEU A 61 -0.65 4.90 1.97
N ARG A 62 0.38 4.05 2.06
CA ARG A 62 1.77 4.46 2.14
C ARG A 62 2.53 4.03 0.89
N VAL A 63 3.41 4.88 0.41
CA VAL A 63 4.26 4.60 -0.76
C VAL A 63 5.72 4.55 -0.31
N LEU A 64 6.38 3.42 -0.53
CA LEU A 64 7.79 3.22 -0.20
C LEU A 64 8.62 2.95 -1.45
N ALA A 65 9.89 3.37 -1.41
CA ALA A 65 10.85 2.99 -2.44
C ALA A 65 11.25 1.52 -2.27
N LEU A 66 11.22 0.73 -3.36
CA LEU A 66 11.75 -0.63 -3.40
C LEU A 66 12.25 -0.99 -4.80
N ALA A 67 13.50 -1.46 -4.88
CA ALA A 67 14.04 -2.20 -6.00
C ALA A 67 14.16 -3.67 -5.58
N VAL A 68 13.31 -4.54 -6.14
CA VAL A 68 13.22 -5.96 -5.72
C VAL A 68 14.47 -6.75 -6.12
N ASP A 69 15.18 -6.31 -7.14
CA ASP A 69 16.45 -6.85 -7.63
C ASP A 69 17.67 -6.34 -6.86
N ASP A 70 17.51 -5.39 -5.93
CA ASP A 70 18.59 -4.82 -5.13
C ASP A 70 18.58 -5.36 -3.69
N GLU A 71 19.68 -6.00 -3.28
CA GLU A 71 19.80 -6.63 -1.96
C GLU A 71 19.73 -5.61 -0.82
N ARG A 72 20.32 -4.42 -0.97
CA ARG A 72 20.28 -3.39 0.08
C ARG A 72 18.86 -2.86 0.25
N SER A 73 18.15 -2.61 -0.85
CA SER A 73 16.76 -2.17 -0.85
C SER A 73 15.88 -3.19 -0.12
N ARG A 74 16.05 -4.48 -0.42
CA ARG A 74 15.36 -5.58 0.28
C ARG A 74 15.71 -5.64 1.78
N ALA A 75 16.99 -5.47 2.14
CA ALA A 75 17.44 -5.51 3.53
C ALA A 75 16.85 -4.36 4.39
N THR A 76 16.61 -3.19 3.79
CA THR A 76 16.00 -2.04 4.49
C THR A 76 14.48 -2.10 4.62
N LEU A 77 13.81 -2.89 3.77
CA LEU A 77 12.35 -2.94 3.70
C LEU A 77 11.69 -3.30 5.06
N PRO A 78 12.16 -4.28 5.84
CA PRO A 78 11.52 -4.62 7.12
C PRO A 78 11.48 -3.47 8.13
N ALA A 79 12.51 -2.61 8.18
CA ALA A 79 12.50 -1.44 9.05
C ALA A 79 11.47 -0.41 8.55
N ALA A 80 11.49 -0.12 7.25
CA ALA A 80 10.55 0.81 6.63
C ALA A 80 9.09 0.36 6.77
N LEU A 81 8.81 -0.95 6.72
CA LEU A 81 7.47 -1.49 6.97
C LEU A 81 7.01 -1.24 8.41
N ARG A 82 7.89 -1.43 9.41
CA ARG A 82 7.56 -1.15 10.80
C ARG A 82 7.28 0.33 11.04
N ASP A 83 8.09 1.21 10.46
CA ASP A 83 7.91 2.67 10.58
C ASP A 83 6.60 3.10 9.91
N ALA A 84 6.34 2.55 8.73
CA ALA A 84 5.06 2.70 8.05
C ALA A 84 3.92 2.22 8.94
N GLU A 85 3.96 1.03 9.52
CA GLU A 85 2.89 0.52 10.38
C GLU A 85 2.67 1.36 11.64
N ALA A 86 3.74 1.77 12.32
CA ALA A 86 3.69 2.58 13.53
C ALA A 86 3.09 3.98 13.30
N ALA A 87 3.28 4.55 12.11
CA ALA A 87 2.63 5.80 11.75
C ALA A 87 1.11 5.63 11.48
N GLY A 88 0.62 4.41 11.22
CA GLY A 88 -0.79 4.12 10.93
C GLY A 88 -1.62 3.74 12.14
N ASP A 89 -0.98 3.18 13.18
CA ASP A 89 -1.65 2.72 14.41
C ASP A 89 -2.04 3.85 15.38
N ARG A 90 -1.61 5.08 15.13
CA ARG A 90 -1.91 6.24 16.00
C ARG A 90 -3.28 6.89 15.74
N VAL A 91 -4.10 6.31 14.85
CA VAL A 91 -5.43 6.85 14.45
C VAL A 91 -6.55 5.84 14.76
N GLY A 92 -6.37 5.03 15.82
CA GLY A 92 -7.36 4.10 16.36
C GLY A 92 -7.97 4.61 17.67
#